data_AF-A0A8S4A5T3-F1
#
_entry.id   AF-A0A8S4A5T3-F1
#
_cell.length_a   1.000
_cell.length_b   1.000
_cell.length_c   1.000
_cell.angle_alpha   90.00
_cell.angle_beta   90.00
_cell.angle_gamma   90.00
#
_symmetry.space_group_name_H-M   'P 1'
#
loop_
_entity.id
_entity.type
_entity.pdbx_description
1 polymer ?
#
loop_
_entity_poly.entity_id
_entity_poly.type
_entity_poly.pdbx_seq_one_letter_code
_entity_poly.pdbx_strand_id
1 'polypeptide(L)'
;MKCVRGRIKGGGQAWGSNQDGVVNSQPGARVMDEREQMAISGGFIRRVTDDARENEMDENLEQVGGIIGNLRHMALDMGQEIDTQNRQIDRIMEKVPDAADSNKTRIDEANQRATKMLGSG
;
A
#
# COMPACT_ATOMS: atom_id res chain seq x y z
N MET A 1 21.18 35.35 -1.45
CA MET A 1 21.16 33.90 -1.75
C MET A 1 21.16 33.11 -0.44
N LYS A 2 20.05 32.47 -0.05
CA LYS A 2 20.03 31.49 1.04
C LYS A 2 19.87 30.10 0.43
N CYS A 3 20.85 29.24 0.65
CA CYS A 3 20.83 27.84 0.24
C CYS A 3 19.99 27.06 1.26
N VAL A 4 18.85 26.48 0.85
CA VAL A 4 18.02 25.61 1.71
C VAL A 4 18.66 24.24 1.73
N ARG A 5 19.22 23.88 2.88
CA ARG A 5 19.88 22.60 3.14
C ARG A 5 18.81 21.54 3.43
N GLY A 6 18.31 20.87 2.39
CA GLY A 6 17.41 19.73 2.51
C GLY A 6 18.13 18.55 3.17
N ARG A 7 17.78 18.26 4.42
CA ARG A 7 18.29 17.11 5.18
C ARG A 7 17.52 15.86 4.74
N ILE A 8 18.06 15.13 3.76
CA ILE A 8 17.62 13.76 3.46
C ILE A 8 18.16 12.87 4.58
N LYS A 9 17.28 12.42 5.48
CA LYS A 9 17.58 11.33 6.42
C LYS A 9 17.29 10.02 5.70
N GLY A 10 18.33 9.37 5.19
CA GLY A 10 18.27 7.97 4.79
C GLY A 10 18.67 7.06 5.95
N GLY A 11 17.95 5.94 6.07
CA GLY A 11 18.50 4.70 6.62
C GLY A 11 18.06 4.31 8.03
N GLY A 12 17.18 3.30 8.07
CA GLY A 12 17.20 2.30 9.14
C GLY A 12 16.03 2.34 10.11
N GLN A 13 14.93 1.65 9.74
CA GLN A 13 14.11 0.76 10.58
C GLN A 13 12.81 0.47 9.83
N ALA A 14 12.86 -0.47 8.88
CA ALA A 14 11.68 -0.94 8.17
C ALA A 14 10.91 -2.00 8.96
N TRP A 15 11.52 -2.60 9.98
CA TRP A 15 10.91 -3.65 10.79
C TRP A 15 11.51 -3.55 12.19
N GLY A 16 10.68 -3.16 13.16
CA GLY A 16 11.07 -3.09 14.57
C GLY A 16 11.48 -4.48 15.05
N SER A 17 12.61 -4.52 15.76
CA SER A 17 13.11 -5.72 16.43
C SER A 17 12.02 -6.40 17.26
N ASN A 18 11.99 -7.72 17.13
CA ASN A 18 11.29 -8.71 17.94
C ASN A 18 10.95 -8.21 19.36
N GLN A 19 9.67 -7.91 19.58
CA GLN A 19 9.07 -7.88 20.91
C GLN A 19 7.83 -8.76 20.81
N ASP A 20 8.06 -10.02 21.18
CA ASP A 20 7.09 -11.07 21.42
C ASP A 20 5.99 -10.58 22.37
N GLY A 21 4.81 -10.33 21.82
CA GLY A 21 3.66 -9.77 22.51
C GLY A 21 2.53 -9.54 21.52
N VAL A 22 1.54 -10.42 21.53
CA VAL A 22 0.32 -10.33 20.70
C VAL A 22 -0.27 -8.92 20.86
N VAL A 23 -0.40 -8.20 19.74
CA VAL A 23 -0.82 -6.80 19.70
C VAL A 23 -2.28 -6.70 20.18
N ASN A 24 -2.48 -6.38 21.46
CA ASN A 24 -3.79 -6.35 22.11
C ASN A 24 -4.43 -4.94 22.16
N SER A 25 -3.99 -4.01 21.31
CA SER A 25 -4.50 -2.62 21.36
C SER A 25 -4.32 -1.90 20.03
N GLN A 26 -5.04 -2.33 18.99
CA GLN A 26 -5.22 -1.48 17.81
C GLN A 26 -6.56 -0.72 17.97
N PRO A 27 -6.59 0.62 17.82
CA PRO A 27 -7.76 1.43 18.15
C PRO A 27 -8.95 1.09 17.24
N GLY A 28 -9.97 0.48 17.84
CA GLY A 28 -11.19 0.06 17.17
C GLY A 28 -12.15 1.22 16.96
N ALA A 29 -12.09 1.86 15.80
CA ALA A 29 -13.24 2.54 15.23
C ALA A 29 -13.92 1.56 14.25
N ARG A 30 -14.66 0.60 14.78
CA ARG A 30 -15.44 -0.36 14.01
C ARG A 30 -16.83 0.27 13.76
N VAL A 31 -17.09 0.71 12.53
CA VAL A 31 -18.48 0.83 12.05
C VAL A 31 -18.90 -0.59 11.72
N MET A 32 -19.50 -1.27 12.70
CA MET A 32 -20.07 -2.59 12.49
C MET A 32 -21.39 -2.44 11.74
N ASP A 33 -21.52 -3.09 10.60
CA ASP A 33 -22.80 -3.26 9.92
C ASP A 33 -23.63 -4.29 10.71
N GLU A 34 -24.83 -3.89 11.12
CA GLU A 34 -25.72 -4.64 12.02
C GLU A 34 -26.17 -5.99 11.43
N ARG A 35 -25.98 -6.18 10.12
CA ARG A 35 -26.30 -7.42 9.39
C ARG A 35 -25.29 -8.55 9.61
N GLU A 36 -24.03 -8.25 9.93
CA GLU A 36 -22.99 -9.27 10.20
C GLU A 36 -23.08 -9.85 11.62
N GLN A 37 -23.90 -9.25 12.50
CA GLN A 37 -24.03 -9.67 13.89
C GLN A 37 -25.10 -10.78 14.11
N MET A 38 -25.82 -11.17 13.05
CA MET A 38 -26.98 -12.08 13.13
C MET A 38 -26.72 -13.53 12.69
N ALA A 39 -25.47 -13.98 12.64
CA ALA A 39 -25.18 -15.41 12.48
C ALA A 39 -23.99 -15.80 13.35
N ILE A 40 -24.26 -16.65 14.36
CA ILE A 40 -23.35 -17.31 15.33
C ILE A 40 -23.72 -16.90 16.77
N SER A 41 -24.91 -17.32 17.20
CA SER A 41 -25.31 -17.29 18.62
C SER A 41 -24.81 -18.53 19.38
N GLY A 42 -23.85 -19.29 18.85
CA GLY A 42 -23.38 -20.53 19.47
C GLY A 42 -22.12 -21.07 18.83
N GLY A 43 -20.99 -20.39 19.00
CA GLY A 43 -19.66 -20.83 18.54
C GLY A 43 -19.53 -21.00 17.03
N PHE A 44 -18.31 -21.00 16.53
CA PHE A 44 -17.99 -21.40 15.17
C PHE A 44 -18.16 -22.92 14.97
N ILE A 45 -18.20 -23.69 16.06
CA ILE A 45 -18.32 -25.16 16.05
C ILE A 45 -19.52 -25.63 16.87
N ARG A 46 -20.25 -26.61 16.33
CA ARG A 46 -21.26 -27.35 17.09
C ARG A 46 -20.59 -28.30 18.07
N ARG A 47 -20.73 -28.03 19.37
CA ARG A 47 -20.20 -28.85 20.47
C ARG A 47 -20.82 -30.24 20.48
N VAL A 48 -20.01 -31.27 20.72
CA VAL A 48 -20.45 -32.67 20.82
C VAL A 48 -20.02 -33.28 22.14
N THR A 49 -18.75 -33.11 22.51
CA THR A 49 -18.19 -33.63 23.76
C THR A 49 -17.87 -32.54 24.79
N ASP A 50 -17.90 -31.26 24.40
CA ASP A 50 -17.58 -30.12 25.27
C ASP A 50 -16.18 -30.26 25.92
N ASP A 51 -15.23 -30.83 25.16
CA ASP A 51 -13.86 -31.05 25.59
C ASP A 51 -12.97 -29.83 25.32
N ALA A 52 -11.80 -29.79 25.96
CA ALA A 52 -10.85 -28.67 25.81
C ALA A 52 -10.40 -28.46 24.35
N ARG A 53 -10.43 -29.50 23.53
CA ARG A 53 -10.06 -29.44 22.11
C ARG A 53 -11.15 -28.75 21.30
N GLU A 54 -12.43 -29.03 21.55
CA GLU A 54 -13.54 -28.29 20.93
C GLU A 54 -13.50 -26.80 21.27
N ASN A 55 -13.14 -26.45 22.52
CA ASN A 55 -12.95 -25.06 22.91
C ASN A 55 -11.76 -24.39 22.20
N GLU A 56 -10.61 -25.06 22.10
CA GLU A 56 -9.45 -24.55 21.35
C GLU A 56 -9.77 -24.34 19.87
N MET A 57 -10.55 -25.24 19.26
CA MET A 57 -10.98 -25.07 17.88
C MET A 57 -11.93 -23.88 17.71
N ASP A 58 -12.80 -23.61 18.68
CA ASP A 58 -13.70 -22.44 18.65
C ASP A 58 -12.91 -21.12 18.77
N GLU A 59 -11.95 -21.05 19.70
CA GLU A 59 -11.03 -19.91 19.87
C GLU A 59 -10.15 -19.69 18.63
N ASN A 60 -9.64 -20.76 18.04
CA ASN A 60 -8.84 -20.67 16.81
C ASN A 60 -9.70 -20.15 15.64
N LEU A 61 -10.95 -20.58 15.51
CA LEU A 61 -11.84 -20.09 14.45
C LEU A 61 -12.29 -18.65 14.66
N GLU A 62 -12.45 -18.21 15.91
CA GLU A 62 -12.68 -16.79 16.23
C GLU A 62 -11.51 -15.92 15.76
N GLN A 63 -10.28 -16.34 16.08
CA GLN A 63 -9.07 -15.64 15.62
C GLN A 63 -8.98 -15.64 14.09
N VAL A 64 -9.27 -16.76 13.44
CA VAL A 64 -9.32 -16.86 11.97
C VAL A 64 -10.37 -15.89 11.40
N GLY A 65 -11.54 -15.75 12.03
CA GLY A 65 -12.54 -14.74 11.65
C GLY A 65 -11.99 -13.31 11.70
N GLY A 66 -11.22 -12.98 12.73
CA GLY A 66 -10.50 -11.71 12.82
C GLY A 66 -9.46 -11.52 11.71
N ILE A 67 -8.66 -12.55 11.42
CA ILE A 67 -7.64 -12.54 10.35
C ILE A 67 -8.29 -12.38 8.98
N ILE A 68 -9.43 -13.05 8.72
CA ILE A 68 -10.21 -12.89 7.48
C ILE A 68 -10.67 -11.44 7.32
N GLY A 69 -11.11 -10.80 8.40
CA GLY A 69 -11.44 -9.37 8.40
C GLY A 69 -10.26 -8.50 7.98
N ASN A 70 -9.06 -8.79 8.49
CA ASN A 70 -7.84 -8.06 8.10
C ASN A 70 -7.44 -8.33 6.64
N LEU A 71 -7.52 -9.60 6.19
CA LEU A 71 -7.26 -9.98 4.80
C LEU A 71 -8.24 -9.29 3.84
N ARG A 72 -9.50 -9.13 4.22
CA ARG A 72 -10.49 -8.38 3.44
C ARG A 72 -10.08 -6.92 3.29
N HIS A 73 -9.69 -6.25 4.37
CA HIS A 73 -9.22 -4.87 4.29
C HIS A 73 -7.96 -4.75 3.41
N MET A 74 -6.99 -5.64 3.59
CA MET A 74 -5.79 -5.67 2.73
C MET A 74 -6.14 -5.92 1.26
N ALA A 75 -7.11 -6.78 0.95
CA ALA A 75 -7.54 -7.01 -0.42
C ALA A 75 -8.21 -5.77 -1.03
N LEU A 76 -9.01 -5.03 -0.26
CA LEU A 76 -9.64 -3.79 -0.71
C LEU A 76 -8.61 -2.68 -0.94
N ASP A 77 -7.72 -2.47 0.03
CA ASP A 77 -6.67 -1.45 -0.06
C ASP A 77 -5.70 -1.76 -1.20
N MET A 78 -5.32 -3.04 -1.35
CA MET A 78 -4.47 -3.48 -2.45
C MET A 78 -5.16 -3.31 -3.81
N GLY A 79 -6.47 -3.59 -3.91
CA GLY A 79 -7.23 -3.34 -5.13
C GLY A 79 -7.22 -1.86 -5.52
N GLN A 80 -7.50 -0.95 -4.58
CA GLN A 80 -7.47 0.49 -4.83
C GLN A 80 -6.06 1.00 -5.19
N GLU A 81 -5.04 0.47 -4.53
CA GLU A 81 -3.65 0.81 -4.81
C GLU A 81 -3.25 0.35 -6.22
N ILE A 82 -3.64 -0.86 -6.65
CA ILE A 82 -3.44 -1.35 -8.01
C ILE A 82 -4.11 -0.42 -9.03
N ASP A 83 -5.37 -0.03 -8.81
CA ASP A 83 -6.08 0.88 -9.72
C ASP A 83 -5.43 2.28 -9.80
N THR A 84 -4.87 2.74 -8.68
CA THR A 84 -4.17 4.03 -8.61
C THR A 84 -2.83 3.95 -9.33
N GLN A 85 -2.07 2.88 -9.11
CA GLN A 85 -0.81 2.62 -9.79
C GLN A 85 -1.01 2.40 -11.30
N ASN A 86 -2.05 1.68 -11.72
CA ASN A 86 -2.38 1.51 -13.14
C ASN A 86 -2.59 2.85 -13.83
N ARG A 87 -3.43 3.73 -13.26
CA ARG A 87 -3.63 5.10 -13.79
C ARG A 87 -2.34 5.92 -13.78
N GLN A 88 -1.46 5.70 -12.82
CA GLN A 88 -0.15 6.37 -12.79
C GLN A 88 0.77 5.86 -13.89
N ILE A 89 0.79 4.54 -14.14
CA ILE A 89 1.54 3.93 -15.23
C ILE A 89 1.07 4.49 -16.57
N ASP A 90 -0.24 4.62 -16.80
CA ASP A 90 -0.77 5.21 -18.03
C ASP A 90 -0.22 6.63 -18.25
N ARG A 91 -0.25 7.47 -17.21
CA ARG A 91 0.33 8.83 -17.28
C ARG A 91 1.83 8.84 -17.49
N ILE A 92 2.56 7.86 -16.94
CA ILE A 92 3.99 7.71 -17.17
C ILE A 92 4.23 7.31 -18.62
N MET A 93 3.47 6.34 -19.14
CA MET A 93 3.57 5.88 -20.52
C MET A 93 3.25 6.98 -21.53
N GLU A 94 2.33 7.91 -21.21
CA GLU A 94 2.07 9.10 -22.02
C GLU A 94 3.23 10.12 -21.92
N LYS A 95 3.69 10.42 -20.70
CA LYS A 95 4.72 11.45 -20.47
C LYS A 95 6.13 11.05 -20.89
N VAL A 96 6.48 9.77 -20.86
CA VAL A 96 7.82 9.28 -21.20
C VAL A 96 8.20 9.59 -22.66
N PRO A 97 7.39 9.26 -23.68
CA PRO A 97 7.67 9.65 -25.05
C PRO A 97 7.66 11.18 -25.21
N ASP A 98 6.66 11.86 -24.65
CA ASP A 98 6.58 13.33 -24.74
C ASP A 98 7.78 14.05 -24.12
N ALA A 99 8.29 13.58 -22.98
CA ALA A 99 9.46 14.16 -22.33
C ALA A 99 10.76 13.87 -23.11
N ALA A 100 10.88 12.68 -23.69
CA ALA A 100 12.01 12.33 -24.55
C ALA A 100 12.01 13.19 -25.83
N ASP A 101 10.85 13.34 -26.47
CA ASP A 101 10.68 14.14 -27.68
C ASP A 101 10.83 15.65 -27.40
N SER A 102 10.31 16.12 -26.26
CA SER A 102 10.52 17.50 -25.81
C SER A 102 12.00 17.80 -25.56
N ASN A 103 12.72 16.90 -24.88
CA ASN A 103 14.15 17.07 -24.64
C ASN A 103 14.94 17.01 -25.95
N LYS A 104 14.60 16.08 -26.84
CA LYS A 104 15.21 15.98 -28.17
C LYS A 104 15.02 17.26 -28.96
N THR A 105 13.80 17.79 -29.03
CA THR A 105 13.48 19.03 -29.74
C THR A 105 14.28 20.21 -29.16
N ARG A 106 14.33 20.33 -27.82
CA ARG A 106 15.10 21.40 -27.15
C ARG A 106 16.61 21.30 -27.41
N ILE A 107 17.15 20.08 -27.44
CA ILE A 107 18.57 19.82 -27.78
C ILE A 107 18.82 20.16 -29.25
N ASP A 108 17.97 19.73 -30.17
CA ASP A 108 18.10 19.96 -31.60
C ASP A 108 18.03 21.47 -31.93
N GLU A 109 17.12 22.21 -31.31
CA GLU A 109 17.03 23.69 -31.43
C GLU A 109 18.29 24.39 -30.88
N ALA A 110 18.77 23.97 -29.70
CA ALA A 110 19.98 24.55 -29.11
C ALA A 110 21.21 24.29 -29.98
N ASN A 111 21.33 23.08 -30.54
CA ASN A 111 22.41 22.70 -31.45
C ASN A 111 22.35 23.48 -32.76
N GLN A 112 21.17 23.71 -33.33
CA GLN A 112 21.02 24.55 -34.52
C GLN A 112 21.51 25.98 -34.26
N ARG A 113 21.12 26.58 -33.12
CA ARG A 113 21.57 27.93 -32.74
C ARG A 113 23.08 27.99 -32.54
N ALA A 114 23.67 27.00 -31.85
CA ALA A 114 25.11 26.92 -31.64
C ALA A 114 25.88 26.75 -32.96
N THR A 115 25.41 25.89 -33.86
CA THR A 115 26.01 25.67 -35.19
C THR A 115 26.00 26.96 -36.01
N LYS A 116 24.90 27.71 -35.97
CA LYS A 116 24.80 29.01 -36.65
C LYS A 116 25.78 30.03 -36.08
N MET A 117 25.99 30.05 -34.77
CA MET A 117 26.98 30.93 -34.11
C MET A 117 28.42 30.55 -34.45
N LEU A 118 28.72 29.25 -34.58
CA LEU A 118 30.07 28.75 -34.92
C LEU A 118 30.41 28.93 -36.41
N GLY A 119 29.44 28.81 -37.30
CA GLY A 119 29.65 28.97 -38.76
C GLY A 119 29.57 30.41 -39.26
N SER A 120 29.26 31.38 -38.39
CA SER A 120 29.22 32.81 -38.73
C SER A 120 30.50 33.57 -38.33
N GLY A 121 31.61 32.85 -38.11
CA GLY A 121 32.92 33.41 -37.77
C GLY A 121 33.92 33.33 -38.91
#